data_AF-A0A2V8EB10-F1
#
_entry.id   AF-A0A2V8EB10-F1
#
_cell.length_a   1.000
_cell.length_b   1.000
_cell.length_c   1.000
_cell.angle_alpha   90.00
_cell.angle_beta   90.00
_cell.angle_gamma   90.00
#
_symmetry.space_group_name_H-M   'P 1'
#
loop_
_entity.id
_entity.type
_entity.pdbx_description
1 polymer ?
#
loop_
_entity_poly.entity_id
_entity_poly.type
_entity_poly.pdbx_seq_one_letter_code
_entity_poly.pdbx_strand_id
1 'polypeptide(L)'
;MGRLNRLLPFAVSFTVTSLFFINVCAWLFRCGCHSLWAGADLTCNVHLASGRHCPICSRGTAGYAGVFVLVCTPQLLAAAWSTWRTAARTALCLALFPVAMLVAGLVLGWYDGYWL
;
A
#
# COMPACT_ATOMS: atom_id res chain seq x y z
N MET A 1 10.06 -5.72 28.10
CA MET A 1 9.13 -5.11 27.12
C MET A 1 8.24 -6.21 26.54
N GLY A 2 6.96 -6.24 26.88
CA GLY A 2 6.02 -7.28 26.40
C GLY A 2 5.85 -7.25 24.88
N ARG A 3 5.42 -8.38 24.29
CA ARG A 3 5.18 -8.52 22.84
C ARG A 3 4.25 -7.43 22.29
N LEU A 4 3.29 -6.97 23.11
CA LEU A 4 2.34 -5.92 22.74
C LEU A 4 3.02 -4.58 22.39
N ASN A 5 4.03 -4.15 23.15
CA ASN A 5 4.78 -2.92 22.86
C ASN A 5 5.62 -3.03 21.58
N ARG A 6 5.94 -4.25 21.11
CA ARG A 6 6.68 -4.43 19.87
C ARG A 6 5.79 -4.32 18.63
N LEU A 7 4.50 -4.62 18.75
CA LEU A 7 3.56 -4.59 17.63
C LEU A 7 2.80 -3.27 17.51
N LEU A 8 2.83 -2.41 18.53
CA LEU A 8 2.19 -1.08 18.47
C LEU A 8 2.66 -0.24 17.26
N PRO A 9 3.96 -0.13 16.92
CA PRO A 9 4.39 0.59 15.72
C PRO A 9 3.77 0.05 14.43
N PHE A 10 3.66 -1.27 14.31
CA PHE A 10 3.03 -1.93 13.18
C PHE A 10 1.53 -1.70 13.15
N ALA A 11 0.83 -1.79 14.28
CA ALA A 11 -0.61 -1.52 14.34
C ALA A 11 -0.95 -0.09 13.87
N VAL A 12 -0.12 0.89 14.26
CA VAL A 12 -0.25 2.28 13.81
C VAL A 12 -0.01 2.39 12.31
N SER A 13 1.10 1.86 11.79
CA SER A 13 1.43 1.96 10.36
C SER A 13 0.48 1.16 9.48
N PHE A 14 -0.02 0.02 9.96
CA PHE A 14 -1.01 -0.82 9.29
C PHE A 14 -2.35 -0.11 9.14
N THR A 15 -2.78 0.59 10.20
CA THR A 15 -3.99 1.44 10.14
C THR A 15 -3.83 2.51 9.08
N VAL A 16 -2.71 3.23 9.08
CA VAL A 16 -2.42 4.26 8.07
C VAL A 16 -2.37 3.66 6.65
N THR A 17 -1.69 2.52 6.49
CA THR A 17 -1.63 1.80 5.21
C THR A 17 -3.04 1.45 4.73
N SER A 18 -3.87 0.85 5.59
CA SER A 18 -5.26 0.48 5.25
C SER A 18 -6.09 1.67 4.78
N LEU A 19 -5.96 2.81 5.47
CA LEU A 19 -6.71 4.02 5.15
C LEU A 19 -6.22 4.74 3.88
N PHE A 20 -4.92 4.67 3.59
CA PHE A 20 -4.29 5.46 2.53
C PHE A 20 -3.79 4.67 1.33
N PHE A 21 -3.82 3.34 1.36
CA PHE A 21 -3.35 2.48 0.27
C PHE A 21 -3.98 2.86 -1.07
N ILE A 22 -5.31 3.01 -1.09
CA ILE A 22 -6.04 3.34 -2.31
C ILE A 22 -5.77 4.76 -2.81
N ASN A 23 -5.51 5.71 -1.90
CA ASN A 23 -5.15 7.08 -2.26
C ASN A 23 -3.77 7.14 -2.92
N VAL A 24 -2.81 6.35 -2.42
CA VAL A 24 -1.47 6.24 -3.03
C VAL A 24 -1.56 5.55 -4.39
N CYS A 25 -2.39 4.51 -4.53
CA CYS A 25 -2.67 3.86 -5.81
C CYS A 25 -3.23 4.87 -6.84
N ALA A 26 -4.25 5.64 -6.44
CA ALA A 26 -4.85 6.69 -7.26
C ALA A 26 -3.83 7.74 -7.71
N TRP A 27 -2.95 8.17 -6.79
CA TRP A 27 -1.90 9.14 -7.08
C TRP A 27 -0.85 8.59 -8.05
N LEU A 28 -0.38 7.35 -7.85
CA LEU A 28 0.69 6.75 -8.63
C LEU A 28 0.29 6.46 -10.07
N PHE A 29 -0.92 5.95 -10.27
CA PHE A 29 -1.40 5.52 -11.58
C PHE A 29 -2.38 6.50 -12.23
N ARG A 30 -2.82 7.53 -11.52
CA ARG A 30 -3.92 8.42 -11.98
C ARG A 30 -5.14 7.62 -12.45
N CYS A 31 -5.41 6.49 -11.81
CA CYS A 31 -6.38 5.49 -12.26
C CYS A 31 -7.84 5.83 -11.90
N GLY A 32 -8.09 6.93 -11.19
CA GLY A 32 -9.43 7.37 -10.83
C GLY A 32 -10.00 6.78 -9.52
N CYS A 33 -9.24 5.95 -8.78
CA CYS A 33 -9.67 5.53 -7.45
C CYS A 33 -9.80 6.71 -6.48
N HIS A 34 -10.72 6.58 -5.53
CA HIS A 34 -10.92 7.52 -4.44
C HIS A 34 -10.67 6.87 -3.08
N SER A 35 -10.76 7.66 -2.00
CA SER A 35 -10.62 7.13 -0.64
C SER A 35 -11.70 6.09 -0.34
N LEU A 36 -11.46 5.25 0.68
CA LEU A 36 -12.40 4.18 1.06
C LEU A 36 -13.80 4.70 1.40
N TRP A 37 -13.91 5.93 1.90
CA TRP A 37 -15.17 6.61 2.23
C TRP A 37 -15.77 7.41 1.06
N ALA A 38 -15.09 7.49 -0.09
CA ALA A 38 -15.54 8.20 -1.28
C ALA A 38 -15.71 7.26 -2.48
N GLY A 39 -16.10 6.01 -2.22
CA GLY A 39 -16.40 5.03 -3.27
C GLY A 39 -15.22 4.17 -3.71
N ALA A 40 -14.05 4.28 -3.07
CA ALA A 40 -12.91 3.37 -3.26
C ALA A 40 -12.53 3.14 -4.74
N ASP A 41 -12.80 1.95 -5.28
CA ASP A 41 -12.49 1.55 -6.65
C ASP A 41 -13.66 1.72 -7.63
N LEU A 42 -14.85 2.16 -7.19
CA LEU A 42 -16.04 2.29 -8.05
C LEU A 42 -15.84 3.19 -9.28
N THR A 43 -14.92 4.14 -9.19
CA THR A 43 -14.55 5.08 -10.28
C THR A 43 -13.20 4.74 -10.93
N CYS A 44 -12.64 3.57 -10.61
CA CYS A 44 -11.37 3.13 -11.16
C CYS A 44 -11.49 2.84 -12.65
N ASN A 45 -10.43 3.13 -13.40
CA ASN A 45 -10.30 2.80 -14.82
C ASN A 45 -10.37 1.30 -15.14
N VAL A 46 -10.38 0.42 -14.14
CA VAL A 46 -10.66 -1.02 -14.30
C VAL A 46 -12.08 -1.27 -14.83
N HIS A 47 -13.01 -0.32 -14.61
CA HIS A 47 -14.39 -0.43 -15.06
C HIS A 47 -14.63 0.12 -16.47
N LEU A 48 -13.63 0.75 -17.09
CA LEU A 48 -13.74 1.24 -18.47
C LEU A 48 -13.68 0.06 -19.45
N ALA A 49 -14.44 0.13 -20.54
CA ALA A 49 -14.47 -0.96 -21.54
C ALA A 49 -13.16 -1.08 -22.35
N SER A 50 -12.39 0.00 -22.43
CA SER A 50 -11.11 0.06 -23.15
C SER A 50 -10.14 1.02 -22.47
N GLY A 51 -8.84 0.82 -22.73
CA GLY A 51 -7.76 1.59 -22.14
C GLY A 51 -6.88 0.76 -21.21
N ARG A 52 -5.90 1.41 -20.59
CA ARG A 52 -5.00 0.75 -19.63
C ARG A 52 -5.69 0.67 -18.27
N HIS A 53 -5.85 -0.54 -17.75
CA HIS A 53 -6.39 -0.74 -16.42
C HIS A 53 -5.32 -0.57 -15.35
N CYS A 54 -5.73 -0.13 -14.16
CA CYS A 54 -4.85 0.00 -13.01
C CYS A 54 -4.10 -1.31 -12.75
N PRO A 55 -2.76 -1.29 -12.65
CA PRO A 55 -1.96 -2.49 -12.38
C PRO A 55 -2.36 -3.19 -11.07
N ILE A 56 -2.78 -2.44 -10.05
CA ILE A 56 -3.16 -3.06 -8.77
C ILE A 56 -4.57 -3.67 -8.86
N CYS A 57 -5.57 -2.88 -9.26
CA CYS A 57 -6.98 -3.30 -9.24
C CYS A 57 -7.35 -4.30 -10.35
N SER A 58 -6.67 -4.28 -11.50
CA SER A 58 -6.94 -5.21 -12.62
C SER A 58 -6.69 -6.68 -12.29
N ARG A 59 -5.87 -6.96 -11.27
CA ARG A 59 -5.57 -8.31 -10.78
C ARG A 59 -6.62 -8.84 -9.78
N GLY A 60 -7.72 -8.12 -9.61
CA GLY A 60 -8.79 -8.45 -8.68
C GLY A 60 -8.35 -8.44 -7.21
N THR A 61 -9.14 -9.10 -6.36
CA THR A 61 -8.93 -9.13 -4.91
C THR A 61 -7.61 -9.82 -4.52
N ALA A 62 -7.21 -10.87 -5.24
CA ALA A 62 -5.97 -11.60 -4.96
C ALA A 62 -4.73 -10.74 -5.25
N GLY A 63 -4.69 -10.03 -6.38
CA GLY A 63 -3.60 -9.12 -6.70
C GLY A 63 -3.51 -7.94 -5.75
N TYR A 64 -4.66 -7.34 -5.42
CA TYR A 64 -4.74 -6.29 -4.42
C TYR A 64 -4.19 -6.76 -3.06
N ALA A 65 -4.64 -7.92 -2.58
CA ALA A 65 -4.17 -8.50 -1.31
C ALA A 65 -2.67 -8.80 -1.35
N GLY A 66 -2.16 -9.31 -2.49
CA GLY A 66 -0.74 -9.57 -2.68
C GLY A 66 0.12 -8.31 -2.53
N VAL A 67 -0.26 -7.21 -3.20
CA VAL A 67 0.45 -5.92 -3.07
C VAL A 67 0.32 -5.36 -1.65
N PHE A 68 -0.86 -5.45 -1.05
CA PHE A 68 -1.08 -5.00 0.32
C PHE A 68 -0.19 -5.75 1.33
N VAL A 69 -0.11 -7.08 1.23
CA VAL A 69 0.78 -7.90 2.06
C VAL A 69 2.25 -7.55 1.81
N LEU A 70 2.64 -7.37 0.54
CA LEU A 70 4.01 -6.98 0.18
C LEU A 70 4.40 -5.64 0.84
N VAL A 71 3.47 -4.69 0.90
CA VAL A 71 3.67 -3.36 1.50
C VAL A 71 3.68 -3.39 3.03
N CYS A 72 2.85 -4.23 3.65
CA CYS A 72 2.82 -4.38 5.10
C CYS A 72 4.01 -5.19 5.64
N THR A 73 4.58 -6.11 4.84
CA THR A 73 5.70 -6.97 5.25
C THR A 73 6.89 -6.18 5.80
N PRO A 74 7.49 -5.20 5.08
CA PRO A 74 8.64 -4.46 5.62
C PRO A 74 8.30 -3.69 6.91
N GLN A 75 7.06 -3.20 7.05
CA GLN A 75 6.59 -2.53 8.28
C GLN A 75 6.53 -3.51 9.46
N LEU A 76 6.01 -4.72 9.22
CA LEU A 76 5.98 -5.78 10.23
C LEU A 76 7.38 -6.21 10.63
N LEU A 77 8.29 -6.40 9.67
CA LEU A 77 9.67 -6.78 9.94
C LEU A 77 10.41 -5.68 10.73
N ALA A 78 10.24 -4.41 10.34
CA ALA A 78 10.79 -3.27 11.06
C ALA A 78 10.24 -3.18 12.50
N ALA A 79 8.94 -3.41 12.69
CA ALA A 79 8.36 -3.48 14.02
C ALA A 79 8.85 -4.70 14.81
N ALA A 80 9.00 -5.88 14.22
CA ALA A 80 9.37 -7.09 14.95
C ALA A 80 10.85 -7.11 15.37
N TRP A 81 11.74 -6.63 14.50
CA TRP A 81 13.19 -6.82 14.63
C TRP A 81 13.98 -5.56 14.96
N SER A 82 13.43 -4.35 14.78
CA SER A 82 14.16 -3.14 15.15
C SER A 82 14.32 -3.01 16.68
N THR A 83 15.55 -2.71 17.10
CA THR A 83 15.92 -2.43 18.50
C THR A 83 15.78 -0.95 18.86
N TRP A 84 15.36 -0.10 17.91
CA TRP A 84 15.23 1.33 18.12
C TRP A 84 14.14 1.68 19.14
N ARG A 85 14.16 2.93 19.61
CA ARG A 85 13.10 3.48 20.47
C ARG A 85 11.75 3.42 19.75
N THR A 86 10.66 3.23 20.48
CA THR A 86 9.30 3.06 19.92
C THR A 86 8.92 4.16 18.94
N ALA A 87 9.21 5.42 19.26
CA ALA A 87 8.91 6.54 18.36
C ALA A 87 9.65 6.44 17.01
N ALA A 88 10.96 6.14 17.03
CA ALA A 88 11.76 5.96 15.82
C ALA A 88 11.30 4.74 15.02
N ARG A 89 10.85 3.67 15.69
CA ARG A 89 10.25 2.49 15.04
C ARG A 89 8.93 2.82 14.36
N THR A 90 8.06 3.58 15.02
CA THR A 90 6.80 4.03 14.41
C THR A 90 7.06 4.90 13.19
N ALA A 91 7.99 5.86 13.30
CA ALA A 91 8.38 6.69 12.16
C ALA A 91 8.93 5.84 10.99
N LEU A 92 9.78 4.85 11.27
CA LEU A 92 10.28 3.92 10.26
C LEU A 92 9.15 3.11 9.61
N CYS A 93 8.23 2.54 10.39
CA CYS A 93 7.10 1.76 9.86
C CYS A 93 6.18 2.62 8.99
N LEU A 94 5.93 3.87 9.39
CA LEU A 94 5.15 4.83 8.61
C LEU A 94 5.85 5.21 7.31
N ALA A 95 7.17 5.43 7.33
CA ALA A 95 7.95 5.76 6.14
C ALA A 95 8.05 4.59 5.15
N LEU A 96 8.03 3.35 5.64
CA LEU A 96 8.07 2.14 4.79
C LEU A 96 6.80 1.97 3.96
N PHE A 97 5.65 2.52 4.38
CA PHE A 97 4.42 2.46 3.59
C PHE A 97 4.54 3.11 2.20
N PRO A 98 4.80 4.43 2.07
CA PRO A 98 4.90 5.07 0.76
C PRO A 98 6.08 4.53 -0.06
N VAL A 99 7.19 4.16 0.59
CA VAL A 99 8.35 3.57 -0.10
C VAL A 99 8.01 2.21 -0.71
N ALA A 100 7.41 1.30 0.07
CA ALA A 100 7.04 -0.01 -0.44
C ALA A 100 5.95 0.07 -1.53
N MET A 101 5.00 0.99 -1.38
CA MET A 101 3.98 1.24 -2.42
C MET A 101 4.59 1.79 -3.72
N LEU A 102 5.52 2.75 -3.61
CA LEU A 102 6.21 3.28 -4.78
C LEU A 102 6.98 2.16 -5.50
N VAL A 103 7.75 1.35 -4.78
CA VAL A 103 8.51 0.24 -5.37
C VAL A 103 7.59 -0.78 -6.02
N ALA A 104 6.58 -1.28 -5.29
CA ALA A 104 5.65 -2.27 -5.82
C ALA A 104 4.88 -1.74 -7.04
N GLY A 105 4.41 -0.49 -6.96
CA GLY A 105 3.66 0.12 -8.04
C GLY A 105 4.52 0.44 -9.27
N LEU A 106 5.78 0.86 -9.10
CA LEU A 106 6.71 1.04 -10.22
C LEU A 106 7.00 -0.29 -10.92
N VAL A 107 7.25 -1.37 -10.17
CA VAL A 107 7.46 -2.70 -10.73
C VAL A 107 6.25 -3.17 -11.52
N LEU A 108 5.05 -3.06 -10.95
CA LEU A 108 3.81 -3.47 -11.61
C LEU A 108 3.47 -2.60 -12.82
N GLY A 109 3.60 -1.28 -12.69
CA GLY A 109 3.33 -0.35 -13.78
C GLY A 109 4.30 -0.51 -14.95
N TRP A 110 5.56 -0.84 -14.67
CA TRP A 110 6.53 -1.18 -15.71
C TRP A 110 6.19 -2.51 -16.38
N TYR A 111 5.91 -3.55 -15.60
CA TYR A 111 5.56 -4.88 -16.10
C TYR A 111 4.31 -4.85 -17.00
N ASP A 112 3.31 -4.04 -16.64
CA ASP A 112 2.07 -3.89 -17.43
C ASP A 112 2.19 -2.86 -18.57
N GLY A 113 3.35 -2.20 -18.72
CA GLY A 113 3.50 -1.11 -19.70
C GLY A 113 2.54 0.06 -19.45
N TYR A 114 2.12 0.28 -18.20
CA TYR A 114 1.06 1.23 -17.88
C TYR A 114 1.40 2.67 -18.32
N TRP A 115 2.68 3.05 -18.29
CA TRP A 115 3.16 4.37 -18.73
C TRP A 115 3.74 4.40 -20.15
N LEU A 116 3.85 3.26 -20.83
CA LEU A 116 4.39 3.13 -22.19
C LEU A 116 3.26 3.12 -23.20
#